data_AF-X5Q8B0-F1
#
_entry.id   AF-X5Q8B0-F1
#
_cell.length_a   1.000
_cell.length_b   1.000
_cell.length_c   1.000
_cell.angle_alpha   90.00
_cell.angle_beta   90.00
_cell.angle_gamma   90.00
#
_symmetry.space_group_name_H-M   'P 1'
#
loop_
_entity.id
_entity.type
_entity.pdbx_description
1 polymer ?
#
loop_
_entity_poly.entity_id
_entity_poly.type
_entity_poly.pdbx_seq_one_letter_code
_entity_poly.pdbx_strand_id
1 'polypeptide(L)' 'MKWADKNRVESIALPKIGSGLGKLSWLDEVKPLLMEQLTPGPTRYVVYETFLNEFENSAPPRLK' A
#
# COMPACT_ATOMS: atom_id res chain seq x y z
N MET A 1 -5.13 19.32 6.42
CA MET A 1 -6.03 18.21 6.80
C MET A 1 -6.09 17.23 5.64
N LYS A 2 -5.88 15.92 5.86
CA LYS A 2 -5.81 14.92 4.79
C LYS A 2 -7.22 14.59 4.28
N TRP A 3 -7.31 14.15 3.02
CA TRP A 3 -8.59 13.74 2.43
C TRP A 3 -9.24 12.59 3.20
N ALA A 4 -8.45 11.60 3.63
CA ALA A 4 -8.94 10.45 4.39
C ALA A 4 -9.60 10.89 5.71
N ASP A 5 -8.96 11.81 6.44
CA ASP A 5 -9.50 12.34 7.70
C ASP A 5 -10.82 13.10 7.47
N LYS A 6 -10.91 13.91 6.41
CA LYS A 6 -12.13 14.65 6.06
C LYS A 6 -13.31 13.71 5.77
N ASN A 7 -13.03 12.58 5.15
CA ASN A 7 -14.04 11.59 4.76
C ASN A 7 -14.23 10.48 5.80
N ARG A 8 -13.57 10.60 6.97
CA ARG A 8 -13.63 9.60 8.05
C ARG A 8 -13.29 8.19 7.55
N VAL A 9 -12.31 8.09 6.67
CA VAL A 9 -11.83 6.80 6.19
C VAL A 9 -11.09 6.11 7.34
N GLU A 10 -11.56 4.93 7.71
CA GLU A 10 -10.96 4.18 8.82
C GLU A 10 -9.59 3.59 8.43
N SER A 11 -9.51 2.99 7.24
CA SER A 11 -8.27 2.38 6.77
C SER A 11 -8.09 2.43 5.25
N ILE A 12 -6.83 2.45 4.81
CA ILE A 12 -6.43 2.44 3.40
C ILE A 12 -5.35 1.38 3.22
N ALA A 13 -5.55 0.49 2.25
CA ALA A 13 -4.57 -0.51 1.85
C ALA A 13 -3.84 -0.06 0.57
N LEU A 14 -2.52 -0.18 0.55
CA LEU A 14 -1.63 0.36 -0.49
C LEU A 14 -0.62 -0.71 -0.93
N PRO A 15 -0.25 -0.81 -2.21
CA PRO A 15 0.96 -1.51 -2.61
C PRO A 15 2.21 -0.67 -2.27
N LYS A 16 3.40 -1.25 -2.48
CA LYS A 16 4.69 -0.53 -2.45
C LYS A 16 4.82 0.49 -3.60
N ILE A 17 4.07 1.58 -3.53
CA ILE A 17 4.06 2.65 -4.54
C ILE A 17 5.46 3.25 -4.72
N GLY A 18 5.80 3.71 -5.92
CA GLY A 18 7.08 4.38 -6.19
C GLY A 18 8.34 3.51 -6.22
N SER A 19 8.30 2.28 -5.67
CA SER A 19 9.47 1.40 -5.53
C SER A 19 9.52 0.19 -6.48
N GLY A 20 8.57 0.10 -7.42
CA GLY A 20 8.65 -0.87 -8.53
C GLY A 20 9.71 -0.46 -9.58
N LEU A 21 9.95 -1.31 -10.58
CA LEU A 21 10.86 -1.07 -11.73
C LEU A 21 12.23 -0.44 -11.40
N GLY A 22 12.71 -0.54 -10.15
CA GLY A 22 13.97 0.05 -9.70
C GLY A 22 14.01 1.58 -9.63
N LYS A 23 12.86 2.28 -9.50
CA LYS A 23 12.83 3.75 -9.50
C LYS A 23 13.35 4.39 -8.21
N LEU A 24 12.68 4.11 -7.08
CA LEU A 24 13.03 4.63 -5.75
C LEU A 24 13.26 3.46 -4.79
N SER A 25 14.19 3.62 -3.85
CA SER A 25 14.37 2.67 -2.75
C SER A 25 13.14 2.67 -1.85
N TRP A 26 12.49 1.51 -1.72
CA TRP A 26 11.39 1.35 -0.78
C TRP A 26 11.83 1.68 0.65
N LEU A 27 12.99 1.17 1.06
CA LEU A 27 13.45 1.23 2.44
C LEU A 27 14.03 2.60 2.79
N ASP A 28 14.78 3.20 1.87
CA ASP A 28 15.56 4.40 2.17
C ASP A 28 14.81 5.69 1.80
N GLU A 29 13.86 5.63 0.85
CA GLU A 29 13.19 6.83 0.33
C GLU A 29 11.68 6.79 0.57
N VAL A 30 10.98 5.79 0.04
CA VAL A 30 9.51 5.82 0.00
C VAL A 30 8.89 5.56 1.38
N LYS A 31 9.32 4.50 2.08
CA LYS A 31 8.73 4.13 3.37
C LYS A 31 8.88 5.22 4.43
N PRO A 32 10.06 5.86 4.62
CA PRO A 32 10.22 6.98 5.54
C PRO A 32 9.27 8.13 5.21
N LEU A 33 9.15 8.50 3.94
CA LEU A 33 8.26 9.57 3.48
C LEU A 33 6.79 9.23 3.75
N LEU A 34 6.35 8.00 3.47
CA LEU A 34 4.98 7.58 3.78
C LEU A 34 4.72 7.57 5.28
N MET A 35 5.66 7.12 6.10
CA MET A 35 5.50 7.17 7.55
C MET A 35 5.37 8.61 8.04
N GLU A 36 6.22 9.53 7.58
CA GLU A 36 6.14 10.95 7.96
C GLU A 36 4.80 11.56 7.55
N GLN A 37 4.38 11.34 6.30
CA GLN A 37 3.20 11.99 5.74
C GLN A 37 1.89 11.33 6.19
N LEU A 38 1.85 10.03 6.44
CA LEU A 38 0.61 9.30 6.69
C LEU A 38 0.34 9.01 8.17
N THR A 39 1.37 8.81 9.01
CA THR A 39 1.21 8.48 10.44
C THR A 39 0.43 9.54 11.25
N PRO A 40 0.55 10.86 10.98
CA PRO A 40 -0.23 11.83 11.74
C PRO A 40 -1.72 11.74 11.42
N GLY A 41 -2.52 11.03 12.21
CA GLY A 41 -3.98 11.03 12.07
C GLY A 41 -4.66 9.73 12.46
N PRO A 42 -6.01 9.71 12.41
CA PRO A 42 -6.81 8.56 12.80
C PRO A 42 -6.88 7.46 11.73
N THR A 43 -6.58 7.78 10.47
CA THR A 43 -6.66 6.82 9.35
C THR A 43 -5.51 5.80 9.45
N ARG A 44 -5.82 4.50 9.45
CA ARG A 44 -4.82 3.42 9.42
C ARG A 44 -4.38 3.10 7.99
N TYR A 45 -3.08 3.15 7.73
CA TYR A 45 -2.52 2.77 6.43
C TYR A 45 -1.84 1.41 6.51
N VAL A 46 -2.16 0.51 5.59
CA VAL A 46 -1.58 -0.84 5.50
C VAL A 46 -0.87 -0.97 4.15
N VAL A 47 0.42 -1.28 4.17
CA VAL A 47 1.20 -1.53 2.95
C VAL A 47 1.45 -3.02 2.78
N TYR A 48 1.09 -3.56 1.61
CA TYR A 48 1.46 -4.93 1.24
C TYR A 48 2.94 -4.97 0.82
N GLU A 49 3.79 -5.51 1.70
CA GLU A 49 5.23 -5.62 1.40
C GLU A 49 5.62 -6.95 0.75
N THR A 50 4.81 -7.99 0.91
CA THR A 50 5.06 -9.32 0.36
C THR A 50 4.04 -9.62 -0.73
N PHE A 51 4.51 -9.78 -1.96
CA PHE A 51 3.73 -10.40 -3.03
C PHE A 51 3.89 -11.91 -2.92
N LEU A 52 2.81 -12.63 -2.62
CA LEU A 52 2.77 -14.07 -2.78
C LEU A 52 2.49 -14.36 -4.27
N ASN A 53 3.46 -14.90 -4.99
CA ASN A 53 3.34 -15.32 -6.40
C ASN A 53 2.20 -16.32 -6.67
N GLU A 54 1.60 -16.87 -5.61
CA GLU A 54 0.47 -17.81 -5.64
C GLU A 54 -0.79 -17.21 -6.29
N PHE A 55 -0.89 -15.88 -6.34
CA PHE A 55 -2.02 -15.16 -6.95
C PHE A 55 -1.88 -14.85 -8.45
N GLU A 56 -0.68 -14.95 -9.03
CA GLU A 56 -0.51 -14.75 -10.49
C GLU A 56 -0.81 -16.00 -11.31
N ASN A 57 -0.64 -17.20 -10.73
CA ASN A 57 -0.83 -18.48 -11.43
C ASN A 57 -2.17 -19.17 -11.14
N SER A 58 -3.02 -18.61 -10.29
CA SER A 58 -4.37 -19.12 -10.08
C SER A 58 -5.27 -18.64 -11.21
N ALA A 59 -5.37 -19.44 -12.27
CA ALA A 59 -6.47 -19.30 -13.23
C ALA A 59 -7.79 -19.21 -12.45
N PRO A 60 -8.70 -18.27 -12.77
CA PRO A 60 -9.98 -18.19 -12.08
C PRO A 60 -10.66 -19.57 -12.13
N PRO A 61 -11.24 -20.05 -11.02
CA PRO A 61 -11.89 -21.35 -11.01
C PRO A 61 -12.93 -21.38 -12.13
N ARG A 62 -12.79 -22.35 -13.05
CA ARG A 62 -13.79 -22.58 -14.10
C ARG A 62 -15.09 -22.97 -13.40
N LEU A 63 -16.06 -22.07 -13.44
CA LEU A 63 -17.43 -22.36 -13.04
C LEU A 63 -17.91 -23.53 -13.93
N LYS A 64 -18.21 -24.66 -13.31
CA LYS A 64 -18.93 -25.78 -13.94
C LYS A 64 -20.42 -25.54 -13.84
#